data_AF-A0A5K1BBH1-F1
#
_entry.id   AF-A0A5K1BBH1-F1
#
_cell.length_a   1.000
_cell.length_b   1.000
_cell.length_c   1.000
_cell.angle_alpha   90.00
_cell.angle_beta   90.00
_cell.angle_gamma   90.00
#
_symmetry.space_group_name_H-M   'P 1'
#
loop_
_entity.id
_entity.type
_entity.pdbx_description
1 polymer ?
#
loop_
_entity_poly.entity_id
_entity_poly.type
_entity_poly.pdbx_seq_one_letter_code
_entity_poly.pdbx_strand_id
1 'polypeptide(L)'
;MQVITLRLTKENYFLWSPAMTMGIAGRGRMAYIDGSNPEPARTSDVWHTWFLEDNQVKTWIVNSVSADIQPLILQKKTARDMWVVLEQMYGQKKTAIRTYQVMKTVYGIRQGNSSVAEYYGALGRA
;
A
#
# COMPACT_ATOMS: atom_id res chain seq x y z
N MET A 1 -1.66 -17.83 -16.96
CA MET A 1 -2.00 -18.31 -15.60
C MET A 1 -1.94 -17.13 -14.63
N GLN A 2 -3.12 -16.63 -14.24
CA GLN A 2 -3.30 -15.40 -13.46
C GLN A 2 -3.55 -15.80 -12.00
N VAL A 3 -2.62 -15.51 -11.10
CA VAL A 3 -2.81 -15.77 -9.65
C VAL A 3 -2.46 -14.50 -8.89
N ILE A 4 -3.21 -13.43 -9.16
CA ILE A 4 -3.45 -12.32 -8.24
C ILE A 4 -4.92 -11.93 -8.46
N THR A 5 -5.80 -12.46 -7.63
CA THR A 5 -7.25 -12.20 -7.67
C THR A 5 -7.61 -10.82 -7.12
N LEU A 6 -6.72 -10.22 -6.34
CA LEU A 6 -6.96 -8.92 -5.71
C LEU A 6 -6.33 -7.81 -6.55
N ARG A 7 -7.18 -6.97 -7.14
CA ARG A 7 -6.75 -5.77 -7.86
C ARG A 7 -6.55 -4.61 -6.89
N LEU A 8 -5.41 -3.92 -6.94
CA LEU A 8 -5.16 -2.72 -6.14
C LEU A 8 -6.15 -1.62 -6.53
N THR A 9 -6.77 -1.05 -5.51
CA THR A 9 -7.52 0.21 -5.55
C THR A 9 -6.89 1.18 -4.55
N LYS A 10 -7.42 2.40 -4.44
CA LYS A 10 -6.86 3.42 -3.54
C LYS A 10 -7.07 3.10 -2.06
N GLU A 11 -7.89 2.10 -1.75
CA GLU A 11 -8.37 1.75 -0.40
C GLU A 11 -7.83 0.42 0.13
N ASN A 12 -7.36 -0.48 -0.74
CA ASN A 12 -7.10 -1.88 -0.37
C ASN A 12 -5.61 -2.28 -0.35
N TYR A 13 -4.68 -1.32 -0.37
CA TYR A 13 -3.23 -1.58 -0.40
C TYR A 13 -2.76 -2.61 0.63
N PHE A 14 -3.28 -2.55 1.87
CA PHE A 14 -2.89 -3.47 2.94
C PHE A 14 -3.29 -4.94 2.71
N LEU A 15 -4.30 -5.19 1.88
CA LEU A 15 -4.68 -6.54 1.47
C LEU A 15 -3.92 -6.93 0.19
N TRP A 16 -3.78 -5.98 -0.74
CA TRP A 16 -3.10 -6.18 -2.01
C TRP A 16 -1.61 -6.46 -1.84
N SER A 17 -0.90 -5.69 -1.02
CA SER A 17 0.56 -5.75 -0.89
C SER A 17 1.05 -7.13 -0.40
N PRO A 18 0.48 -7.74 0.65
CA PRO A 18 0.82 -9.11 1.04
C PRO A 18 0.49 -10.15 -0.05
N ALA A 19 -0.68 -10.04 -0.69
CA ALA A 19 -1.09 -10.98 -1.75
C ALA A 19 -0.16 -10.92 -2.97
N MET A 20 0.20 -9.71 -3.40
CA MET A 20 1.15 -9.44 -4.48
C MET A 20 2.55 -9.95 -4.11
N THR A 21 2.99 -9.69 -2.88
CA THR A 21 4.26 -10.17 -2.33
C THR A 21 4.34 -11.70 -2.36
N MET A 22 3.29 -12.39 -1.91
CA MET A 22 3.19 -13.85 -1.98
C MET A 22 3.28 -14.37 -3.42
N GLY A 23 2.59 -13.72 -4.36
CA GLY A 23 2.62 -14.10 -5.78
C GLY A 23 4.00 -13.92 -6.41
N ILE A 24 4.72 -12.85 -6.08
CA ILE A 24 6.08 -12.58 -6.55
C ILE A 24 7.10 -13.53 -5.89
N ALA A 25 7.00 -13.72 -4.58
CA ALA A 25 7.89 -14.59 -3.82
C ALA A 25 7.74 -16.06 -4.23
N GLY A 26 6.51 -16.53 -4.44
CA GLY A 26 6.23 -17.88 -4.95
C GLY A 26 6.79 -18.14 -6.35
N ARG A 27 7.25 -17.10 -7.06
CA ARG A 27 7.93 -17.18 -8.36
C ARG A 27 9.43 -16.86 -8.26
N GLY A 28 9.96 -16.72 -7.06
CA GLY A 28 11.39 -16.46 -6.83
C GLY A 28 11.85 -15.10 -7.36
N ARG A 29 11.01 -14.06 -7.29
CA ARG A 29 11.34 -12.71 -7.80
C ARG A 29 11.24 -11.61 -6.74
N MET A 30 11.29 -11.97 -5.45
CA MET A 30 11.14 -11.00 -4.34
C MET A 30 12.19 -9.88 -4.39
N ALA A 31 13.42 -10.22 -4.76
CA ALA A 31 14.55 -9.30 -4.77
C ALA A 31 14.37 -8.07 -5.70
N TYR A 32 13.45 -8.14 -6.66
CA TYR A 32 13.11 -7.07 -7.60
C TYR A 32 12.19 -5.99 -7.00
N ILE A 33 11.49 -6.28 -5.89
CA ILE A 33 10.61 -5.31 -5.22
C ILE A 33 11.11 -4.89 -3.84
N ASP A 34 11.97 -5.66 -3.17
CA ASP A 34 12.56 -5.27 -1.89
C ASP A 34 13.86 -4.45 -2.05
N GLY A 35 14.49 -4.47 -3.23
CA GLY A 35 15.71 -3.73 -3.54
C GLY A 35 17.01 -4.51 -3.32
N SER A 36 16.93 -5.79 -2.95
CA SER A 36 18.11 -6.65 -2.75
C SER A 36 18.82 -7.02 -4.05
N ASN A 37 18.17 -6.84 -5.21
CA ASN A 37 18.74 -7.06 -6.54
C ASN A 37 18.66 -5.77 -7.39
N PRO A 38 19.52 -4.76 -7.12
CA PRO A 38 19.50 -3.50 -7.84
C PRO A 38 19.90 -3.69 -9.32
N GLU A 39 19.52 -2.72 -10.17
CA GLU A 39 19.88 -2.75 -11.59
C GLU A 39 21.41 -2.82 -11.78
N PRO A 40 21.93 -3.85 -12.45
CA PRO A 40 23.36 -3.95 -12.73
C PRO A 40 23.78 -2.95 -13.82
N ALA A 41 25.09 -2.78 -14.00
CA ALA A 41 25.60 -2.00 -15.13
C ALA A 41 25.15 -2.63 -16.46
N ARG A 42 24.78 -1.79 -17.45
CA ARG A 42 24.34 -2.26 -18.78
C ARG A 42 25.39 -3.08 -19.53
N THR A 43 26.66 -2.94 -19.16
CA THR A 43 27.79 -3.69 -19.72
C THR A 43 28.01 -5.04 -19.03
N SER A 44 27.25 -5.36 -17.98
CA SER A 44 27.37 -6.61 -17.25
C SER A 44 26.64 -7.74 -17.96
N ASP A 45 27.24 -8.92 -17.98
CA ASP A 45 26.67 -10.13 -18.60
C ASP A 45 25.32 -10.54 -17.99
N VAL A 46 25.05 -10.14 -16.74
CA VAL A 46 23.78 -10.44 -16.06
C VAL A 46 22.68 -9.41 -16.34
N TRP A 47 22.99 -8.29 -17.01
CA TRP A 47 22.02 -7.20 -17.22
C TRP A 47 20.82 -7.64 -18.04
N HIS A 48 21.04 -8.45 -19.09
CA HIS A 48 19.94 -8.89 -19.95
C HIS A 48 18.95 -9.77 -19.18
N THR A 49 19.45 -10.74 -18.40
CA THR A 49 18.62 -11.57 -17.52
C THR A 49 17.89 -10.72 -16.50
N TRP A 50 18.61 -9.80 -15.83
CA TRP A 50 17.99 -8.90 -14.86
C TRP A 50 16.86 -8.07 -15.48
N PHE A 51 17.08 -7.52 -16.67
CA PHE A 51 16.11 -6.70 -17.38
C PHE A 51 14.84 -7.49 -17.74
N LEU A 52 14.98 -8.73 -18.21
CA LEU A 52 13.84 -9.59 -18.53
C LEU A 52 13.01 -9.91 -17.28
N GLU A 53 13.69 -10.24 -16.18
CA GLU A 53 13.04 -10.57 -14.91
C GLU A 53 12.36 -9.36 -14.27
N ASP A 54 13.00 -8.19 -14.28
CA ASP A 54 12.41 -6.94 -13.81
C ASP A 54 11.14 -6.60 -14.62
N ASN A 55 11.19 -6.70 -15.96
CA ASN A 55 10.01 -6.47 -16.81
C ASN A 55 8.88 -7.48 -16.58
N GLN A 56 9.21 -8.72 -16.20
CA GLN A 56 8.22 -9.71 -15.82
C GLN A 56 7.49 -9.28 -14.54
N VAL A 57 8.22 -8.79 -13.53
CA VAL A 57 7.63 -8.27 -12.29
C VAL A 57 6.83 -7.01 -12.55
N LYS A 58 7.33 -6.08 -13.37
CA LYS A 58 6.57 -4.88 -13.81
C LYS A 58 5.24 -5.27 -14.45
N THR A 59 5.23 -6.28 -15.31
CA THR A 59 4.01 -6.80 -15.94
C THR A 59 3.03 -7.33 -14.91
N TRP A 60 3.49 -8.05 -13.88
CA TRP A 60 2.62 -8.51 -12.81
C TRP A 60 2.03 -7.35 -12.00
N ILE A 61 2.83 -6.33 -11.68
CA ILE A 61 2.37 -5.14 -10.95
C ILE A 61 1.32 -4.38 -11.78
N VAL A 62 1.60 -4.08 -13.04
CA VAL A 62 0.67 -3.33 -13.91
C VAL A 62 -0.67 -4.07 -14.06
N ASN A 63 -0.64 -5.39 -14.21
CA ASN A 63 -1.84 -6.20 -14.35
C ASN A 63 -2.63 -6.38 -13.05
N SER A 64 -2.01 -6.10 -11.90
CA SER A 64 -2.64 -6.25 -10.59
C SER A 64 -3.18 -4.93 -10.02
N VAL A 65 -3.04 -3.79 -10.72
CA VAL A 65 -3.59 -2.50 -10.30
C VAL A 65 -4.79 -2.08 -11.14
N SER A 66 -5.65 -1.20 -10.61
CA SER A 66 -6.75 -0.60 -11.36
C SER A 66 -6.25 0.35 -12.46
N ALA A 67 -7.06 0.53 -13.50
CA ALA A 67 -6.69 1.31 -14.69
C ALA A 67 -6.35 2.77 -14.36
N ASP A 68 -6.97 3.36 -13.33
CA ASP A 68 -6.67 4.71 -12.86
C ASP A 68 -5.33 4.82 -12.10
N ILE A 69 -4.75 3.70 -11.68
CA ILE A 69 -3.44 3.64 -11.01
C ILE A 69 -2.31 3.37 -12.01
N GLN A 70 -2.57 2.64 -13.11
CA GLN A 70 -1.54 2.27 -14.10
C GLN A 70 -0.67 3.44 -14.59
N PRO A 71 -1.23 4.63 -14.95
CA PRO A 71 -0.43 5.75 -15.42
C PRO A 71 0.65 6.23 -14.43
N LEU A 72 0.42 6.02 -13.12
CA LEU A 72 1.35 6.45 -12.07
C LEU A 72 2.64 5.60 -12.03
N ILE A 73 2.57 4.37 -12.52
CA ILE A 73 3.65 3.39 -12.42
C ILE A 73 4.29 3.05 -13.78
N LEU A 74 3.57 3.21 -14.90
CA LEU A 74 4.06 2.79 -16.22
C LEU A 74 5.39 3.45 -16.64
N GLN A 75 5.62 4.70 -16.24
CA GLN A 75 6.85 5.44 -16.59
C GLN A 75 8.05 5.10 -15.69
N LYS A 76 7.89 4.22 -14.71
CA LYS A 76 8.94 3.89 -13.76
C LYS A 76 9.96 2.94 -14.39
N LYS A 77 11.24 3.19 -14.08
CA LYS A 77 12.37 2.47 -14.68
C LYS A 77 12.33 0.99 -14.28
N THR A 78 12.22 0.73 -12.98
CA THR A 78 12.31 -0.61 -12.40
C THR A 78 11.00 -1.05 -11.71
N ALA A 79 10.85 -2.35 -11.46
CA ALA A 79 9.75 -2.87 -10.64
C ALA A 79 9.79 -2.29 -9.21
N ARG A 80 10.99 -2.09 -8.65
CA ARG A 80 11.18 -1.45 -7.34
C ARG A 80 10.62 -0.03 -7.33
N ASP A 81 10.89 0.76 -8.36
CA ASP A 81 10.36 2.12 -8.46
C ASP A 81 8.84 2.14 -8.53
N MET A 82 8.23 1.20 -9.26
CA MET A 82 6.77 1.02 -9.27
C MET A 82 6.25 0.68 -7.86
N TRP A 83 6.90 -0.26 -7.18
CA TRP A 83 6.52 -0.70 -5.83
C TRP A 83 6.53 0.46 -4.82
N VAL A 84 7.63 1.22 -4.79
CA VAL A 84 7.80 2.37 -3.88
C VAL A 84 6.73 3.43 -4.12
N VAL A 85 6.38 3.71 -5.38
CA VAL A 85 5.32 4.68 -5.70
C VAL A 85 3.96 4.22 -5.15
N LEU A 86 3.61 2.94 -5.34
CA LEU A 86 2.37 2.39 -4.83
C LEU A 86 2.33 2.41 -3.28
N GLU A 87 3.44 2.07 -2.65
CA GLU A 87 3.61 2.10 -1.20
C GLU A 87 3.45 3.50 -0.62
N GLN A 88 4.11 4.50 -1.22
CA GLN A 88 4.00 5.89 -0.78
C GLN A 88 2.58 6.44 -0.95
N MET A 89 1.94 6.15 -2.09
CA MET A 89 0.62 6.70 -2.43
C MET A 89 -0.52 6.04 -1.65
N TYR A 90 -0.43 4.74 -1.41
CA TYR A 90 -1.56 3.94 -0.88
C TYR A 90 -1.25 3.19 0.41
N GLY A 91 0.03 3.00 0.76
CA GLY A 91 0.46 2.35 2.00
C GLY A 91 0.30 3.22 3.25
N GLN A 92 0.23 4.55 3.12
CA GLN A 92 0.13 5.46 4.27
C GLN A 92 -1.31 5.81 4.67
N LYS A 93 -2.31 5.48 3.84
CA LYS A 93 -3.68 6.01 3.98
C LYS A 93 -4.45 5.56 5.22
N LYS A 94 -4.04 4.48 5.91
CA LYS A 94 -4.67 4.10 7.19
C LYS A 94 -4.15 4.89 8.40
N THR A 95 -2.92 5.39 8.42
CA THR A 95 -2.45 6.12 9.61
C THR A 95 -3.22 7.43 9.77
N ALA A 96 -3.46 8.16 8.67
CA ALA A 96 -4.23 9.40 8.71
C ALA A 96 -5.72 9.18 8.96
N ILE A 97 -6.38 8.24 8.24
CA ILE A 97 -7.82 8.00 8.38
C ILE A 97 -8.16 7.36 9.73
N ARG A 98 -7.36 6.42 10.22
CA ARG A 98 -7.59 5.78 11.53
C ARG A 98 -7.33 6.77 12.67
N THR A 99 -6.29 7.59 12.58
CA THR A 99 -6.07 8.68 13.55
C THR A 99 -7.23 9.68 13.52
N TYR A 100 -7.70 10.09 12.34
CA TYR A 100 -8.83 11.01 12.22
C TYR A 100 -10.13 10.43 12.77
N GLN A 101 -10.44 9.16 12.48
CA GLN A 101 -11.61 8.47 13.01
C GLN A 101 -11.53 8.29 14.53
N VAL A 102 -10.36 7.89 15.05
CA VAL A 102 -10.12 7.77 16.50
C VAL A 102 -10.24 9.15 17.17
N MET A 103 -9.64 10.20 16.61
CA MET A 103 -9.79 11.57 17.11
C MET A 103 -11.25 12.00 17.10
N LYS A 104 -11.99 11.79 16.00
CA LYS A 104 -13.41 12.14 15.92
C LYS A 104 -14.25 11.38 16.94
N THR A 105 -13.98 10.10 17.17
CA THR A 105 -14.64 9.31 18.21
C THR A 105 -14.30 9.83 19.60
N VAL A 106 -13.04 10.13 19.89
CA VAL A 106 -12.61 10.69 21.19
C VAL A 106 -13.23 12.08 21.45
N TYR A 107 -13.23 12.97 20.45
CA TYR A 107 -13.89 14.28 20.55
C TYR A 107 -15.41 14.15 20.69
N GLY A 108 -16.04 13.23 19.95
CA GLY A 108 -17.47 12.95 20.06
C GLY A 108 -17.86 12.38 21.42
N ILE A 109 -17.07 11.44 21.97
CA ILE A 109 -17.27 10.89 23.33
C ILE A 109 -17.06 11.98 24.39
N ARG A 110 -16.03 12.82 24.24
CA ARG A 110 -15.78 13.93 25.18
C ARG A 110 -16.91 14.96 25.16
N GLN A 111 -17.43 15.33 23.99
CA GLN A 111 -18.58 16.25 23.89
C GLN A 111 -19.87 15.61 24.42
N GLY A 112 -20.11 14.33 24.13
CA GLY A 112 -21.30 13.60 24.62
C GLY A 112 -21.29 13.30 26.13
N ASN A 113 -20.12 13.11 26.75
CA ASN A 113 -20.00 12.93 28.20
C ASN A 113 -20.00 14.26 28.97
N SER A 114 -19.76 15.40 28.30
CA SER A 114 -19.85 16.71 28.95
C SER A 114 -21.30 17.03 29.36
N SER A 115 -22.29 16.64 28.54
CA SER A 115 -23.71 16.79 28.90
C SER A 115 -24.19 15.82 29.99
N VAL A 116 -23.58 14.64 30.09
CA VAL A 116 -23.88 13.68 31.17
C VAL A 116 -23.32 14.18 32.51
N ALA A 117 -22.10 14.75 32.51
CA ALA A 117 -21.52 15.37 33.71
C ALA A 117 -22.32 16.60 34.18
N GLU A 118 -22.85 17.41 33.26
CA GLU A 118 -23.76 18.51 33.58
C GLU A 118 -25.09 18.02 34.19
N TYR A 119 -25.63 16.90 33.71
CA TYR A 119 -26.87 16.31 34.24
C TYR A 119 -26.71 15.80 35.68
N TYR A 120 -25.56 15.17 36.02
CA TYR A 120 -25.30 14.72 37.39
C TYR A 120 -24.87 15.84 38.35
N GLY A 121 -24.36 16.96 37.85
CA GLY A 121 -24.09 18.16 38.66
C GLY A 121 -25.36 18.85 39.17
N ALA A 122 -26.48 18.70 38.46
CA ALA A 122 -27.78 19.26 38.85
C ALA A 122 -28.54 18.38 39.87
N LEU A 123 -28.25 17.08 39.95
CA LEU A 123 -28.92 16.16 40.88
C LEU A 123 -28.26 16.04 42.27
N GLY A 124 -27.10 16.66 42.49
CA GLY A 124 -26.36 16.63 43.76
C GLY A 124 -26.60 17.81 44.70
N ARG A 125 -27.57 18.69 44.41
CA ARG A 125 -28.00 19.75 45.32
C ARG A 125 -29.52 19.72 45.50
N ALA A 126 -29.98 18.73 46.27
CA ALA A 126 -31.24 18.77 46.98
C ALA A 126 -30.99 18.26 48.40
#